data_AF-A0A2E3N937-F1
#
_entry.id   AF-A0A2E3N937-F1
#
_cell.length_a   1.000
_cell.length_b   1.000
_cell.length_c   1.000
_cell.angle_alpha   90.00
_cell.angle_beta   90.00
_cell.angle_gamma   90.00
#
_symmetry.space_group_name_H-M   'P 1'
#
loop_
_entity.id
_entity.type
_entity.pdbx_description
1 polymer ?
#
loop_
_entity_poly.entity_id
_entity_poly.type
_entity_poly.pdbx_seq_one_letter_code
_entity_poly.pdbx_strand_id
1 'polypeptide(L)'
;MSKREYIAHEPVMATVTLTNNSGRDLLIHTEEETRLNWLDFEIKNSRGTALSPLAAMNFGAVRIPAGRSIAKSVDLTGAFRVTEPGRFRCKAVIRLPGRGGNFVTNTTYFSVTLGRQVYSQRVGDPSLGNVREYRLSIHNSARKSSLYVHLVDIRTGRNLQAFRMGDVITSKAPKATVDRENNLHVLSLAAPNVYAHGTVTSAGTYLGTKYYKPAAGRKPALTTFNNGEVVIAGGVSYDPKAEAQSRARLRKLSERPRMTFR
;
A
#
# COMPACT_ATOMS: atom_id res chain seq x y z
N MET A 1 -2.44 2.25 -13.52
CA MET A 1 -2.50 2.35 -12.04
C MET A 1 -2.27 0.98 -11.44
N SER A 2 -1.56 0.87 -10.31
CA SER A 2 -1.31 -0.41 -9.63
C SER A 2 -2.57 -1.01 -8.99
N LYS A 3 -3.49 -0.15 -8.55
CA LYS A 3 -4.81 -0.50 -8.00
C LYS A 3 -5.88 0.40 -8.61
N ARG A 4 -7.15 0.01 -8.44
CA ARG A 4 -8.32 0.83 -8.82
C ARG A 4 -8.94 1.57 -7.63
N GLU A 5 -8.71 1.07 -6.43
CA GLU A 5 -9.23 1.63 -5.19
C GLU A 5 -8.07 1.84 -4.23
N TYR A 6 -7.99 3.04 -3.68
CA TYR A 6 -7.00 3.47 -2.71
C TYR A 6 -7.71 4.03 -1.47
N ILE A 7 -7.04 3.97 -0.33
CA ILE A 7 -7.47 4.69 0.86
C ILE A 7 -6.84 6.09 0.88
N ALA A 8 -7.54 7.05 1.48
CA ALA A 8 -7.01 8.39 1.70
C ALA A 8 -5.61 8.34 2.32
N HIS A 9 -4.68 9.08 1.72
CA HIS A 9 -3.24 9.12 2.03
C HIS A 9 -2.42 7.86 1.71
N GLU A 10 -3.02 6.81 1.14
CA GLU A 10 -2.26 5.68 0.60
C GLU A 10 -1.46 6.12 -0.65
N PRO A 11 -0.19 5.69 -0.81
CA PRO A 11 0.59 5.96 -2.02
C PRO A 11 -0.11 5.48 -3.31
N VAL A 12 -0.31 6.41 -4.24
CA VAL A 12 -1.00 6.19 -5.50
C VAL A 12 0.03 5.98 -6.60
N MET A 13 0.37 4.71 -6.84
CA MET A 13 1.38 4.34 -7.83
C MET A 13 0.79 4.19 -9.24
N ALA A 14 1.35 4.92 -10.20
CA ALA A 14 1.09 4.80 -11.62
C ALA A 14 2.28 4.18 -12.33
N THR A 15 2.04 3.13 -13.13
CA THR A 15 3.06 2.53 -13.99
C THR A 15 2.73 2.86 -15.44
N VAL A 16 3.70 3.45 -16.14
CA VAL A 16 3.64 3.78 -17.56
C VAL A 16 4.60 2.86 -18.29
N THR A 17 4.10 2.16 -19.30
CA THR A 17 4.90 1.29 -20.17
C THR A 17 5.06 1.97 -21.52
N LEU A 18 6.30 2.17 -21.94
CA LEU A 18 6.64 2.73 -23.25
C LEU A 18 7.26 1.63 -24.10
N THR A 19 6.80 1.50 -25.34
CA THR A 19 7.33 0.54 -26.30
C THR A 19 7.85 1.29 -27.52
N ASN A 20 9.12 1.08 -27.87
CA ASN A 20 9.74 1.71 -29.01
C ASN A 20 9.54 0.88 -30.28
N ASN A 21 8.59 1.31 -31.12
CA ASN A 21 8.33 0.73 -32.44
C ASN A 21 8.87 1.58 -33.60
N SER A 22 9.81 2.50 -33.35
CA SER A 22 10.30 3.46 -34.35
C SER A 22 11.40 2.91 -35.28
N GLY A 23 11.86 1.68 -35.07
CA GLY A 23 12.97 1.08 -35.84
C GLY A 23 14.35 1.65 -35.53
N ARG A 24 14.47 2.63 -34.63
CA ARG A 24 15.73 3.20 -34.16
C ARG A 24 15.72 3.41 -32.65
N ASP A 25 16.89 3.59 -32.05
CA ASP A 25 16.99 3.92 -30.64
C ASP A 25 16.36 5.30 -30.35
N LEU A 26 15.53 5.35 -29.32
CA LEU A 26 14.90 6.59 -28.87
C LEU A 26 15.56 7.08 -27.59
N LEU A 27 16.07 8.30 -27.62
CA LEU A 27 16.51 9.04 -26.44
C LEU A 27 15.44 10.07 -26.09
N ILE A 28 14.78 9.86 -24.95
CA ILE A 28 13.73 10.74 -24.44
C ILE A 28 14.29 11.49 -23.24
N HIS A 29 14.19 12.81 -23.24
CA HIS A 29 14.71 13.67 -22.16
C HIS A 29 13.81 14.90 -22.02
N THR A 30 13.90 15.54 -20.86
CA THR A 30 13.27 16.85 -20.62
C THR A 30 13.83 17.84 -21.63
N GLU A 31 12.96 18.58 -22.29
CA GLU A 31 13.38 19.52 -23.33
C GLU A 31 14.04 20.75 -22.69
N GLU A 32 15.26 21.08 -23.13
CA GLU A 32 16.08 22.11 -22.47
C GLU A 32 15.49 23.52 -22.63
N GLU A 33 14.88 23.80 -23.78
CA GLU A 33 14.33 25.12 -24.13
C GLU A 33 13.03 25.43 -23.36
N THR A 34 12.12 24.45 -23.27
CA THR A 34 10.83 24.62 -22.61
C THR A 34 10.85 24.21 -21.13
N ARG A 35 11.91 23.50 -20.70
CA ARG A 35 12.01 22.81 -19.39
C ARG A 35 10.83 21.90 -19.08
N LEU A 36 10.08 21.49 -20.11
CA LEU A 36 8.93 20.61 -19.95
C LEU A 36 9.40 19.17 -19.80
N ASN A 37 8.93 18.52 -18.74
CA ASN A 37 9.20 17.10 -18.53
C ASN A 37 8.60 16.26 -19.67
N TRP A 38 9.38 15.28 -20.11
CA TRP A 38 8.97 14.36 -21.17
C TRP A 38 7.84 13.42 -20.73
N LEU A 39 7.66 13.22 -19.42
CA LEU A 39 6.54 12.48 -18.85
C LEU A 39 5.76 13.40 -17.92
N ASP A 40 4.46 13.44 -18.13
CA ASP A 40 3.52 14.24 -17.35
C ASP A 40 2.23 13.45 -17.10
N PHE A 41 1.46 13.85 -16.11
CA PHE A 41 0.22 13.20 -15.73
C PHE A 41 -0.92 14.20 -15.70
N GLU A 42 -1.92 13.99 -16.55
CA GLU A 42 -3.18 14.72 -16.47
C GLU A 42 -4.16 13.94 -15.60
N ILE A 43 -4.44 14.48 -14.41
CA ILE A 43 -5.41 13.91 -13.48
C ILE A 43 -6.62 14.83 -13.41
N LYS A 44 -7.82 14.28 -13.55
CA LYS A 44 -9.08 15.01 -13.41
C LYS A 44 -9.96 14.35 -12.36
N ASN A 45 -10.65 15.15 -11.57
CA ASN A 45 -11.64 14.66 -10.61
C ASN A 45 -12.96 14.26 -11.31
N SER A 46 -13.92 13.76 -10.54
CA SER A 46 -15.25 13.37 -11.04
C SER A 46 -16.04 14.52 -11.68
N ARG A 47 -15.78 15.76 -11.27
CA ARG A 47 -16.38 16.98 -11.83
C ARG A 47 -15.70 17.44 -13.13
N GLY A 48 -14.67 16.72 -13.58
CA GLY A 48 -13.92 17.05 -14.78
C GLY A 48 -12.84 18.11 -14.59
N THR A 49 -12.69 18.68 -13.40
CA THR A 49 -11.65 19.64 -13.04
C THR A 49 -10.28 18.97 -13.06
N ALA A 50 -9.32 19.58 -13.76
CA ALA A 50 -7.92 19.13 -13.75
C ALA A 50 -7.26 19.47 -12.42
N LEU A 51 -6.46 18.55 -11.90
CA LEU A 51 -5.62 18.78 -10.73
C LEU A 51 -4.28 19.35 -11.21
N SER A 52 -3.90 20.50 -10.66
CA SER A 52 -2.57 21.06 -10.90
C SER A 52 -1.51 20.28 -10.12
N PRO A 53 -0.33 20.02 -10.72
CA PRO A 53 0.81 19.48 -9.99
C PRO A 53 1.24 20.44 -8.87
N LEU A 54 1.44 19.91 -7.66
CA LEU A 54 1.99 20.61 -6.50
C LEU A 54 3.52 20.68 -6.54
N ALA A 55 4.16 19.74 -7.23
CA ALA A 55 5.60 19.63 -7.35
C ALA A 55 5.98 19.16 -8.75
N ALA A 56 7.12 19.63 -9.24
CA ALA A 56 7.68 19.16 -10.50
C ALA A 56 8.19 17.72 -10.34
N MET A 57 7.79 16.84 -11.25
CA MET A 57 8.31 15.47 -11.32
C MET A 57 9.44 15.40 -12.33
N ASN A 58 10.67 15.17 -11.88
CA ASN A 58 11.82 15.02 -12.79
C ASN A 58 12.10 13.53 -13.04
N PHE A 59 12.12 13.13 -14.32
CA PHE A 59 12.26 11.72 -14.72
C PHE A 59 13.62 11.38 -15.33
N GLY A 60 14.52 12.36 -15.48
CA GLY A 60 15.81 12.21 -16.14
C GLY A 60 15.71 11.77 -17.61
N ALA A 61 16.85 11.65 -18.29
CA ALA A 61 16.90 11.10 -19.64
C ALA A 61 16.72 9.58 -19.64
N VAL A 62 16.06 9.04 -20.66
CA VAL A 62 15.89 7.59 -20.84
C VAL A 62 16.13 7.19 -22.29
N ARG A 63 16.93 6.14 -22.48
CA ARG A 63 17.16 5.51 -23.78
C ARG A 63 16.34 4.23 -23.88
N ILE A 64 15.58 4.10 -24.96
CA ILE A 64 14.78 2.92 -25.29
C ILE A 64 15.29 2.36 -26.61
N PRO A 65 15.94 1.19 -26.63
CA PRO A 65 16.40 0.57 -27.87
C PRO A 65 15.24 0.23 -28.80
N ALA A 66 15.51 0.15 -30.11
CA ALA A 66 14.52 -0.26 -31.10
C ALA A 66 13.89 -1.62 -30.74
N GLY A 67 12.56 -1.72 -30.79
CA GLY A 67 11.81 -2.95 -30.50
C GLY A 67 11.75 -3.34 -29.01
N ARG A 68 12.20 -2.47 -28.09
CA ARG A 68 12.19 -2.74 -26.65
C ARG A 68 11.16 -1.89 -25.92
N SER A 69 10.77 -2.36 -24.75
CA SER A 69 9.87 -1.66 -23.84
C SER A 69 10.53 -1.35 -22.51
N ILE A 70 10.15 -0.22 -21.92
CA ILE A 70 10.50 0.15 -20.55
C ILE A 70 9.22 0.37 -19.74
N ALA A 71 9.29 0.12 -18.44
CA ALA A 71 8.24 0.47 -17.49
C ALA A 71 8.78 1.47 -16.47
N LYS A 72 8.05 2.55 -16.23
CA LYS A 72 8.35 3.57 -15.22
C LYS A 72 7.20 3.63 -14.21
N SER A 73 7.51 3.43 -12.94
CA SER A 73 6.56 3.57 -11.84
C SER A 73 6.77 4.91 -11.14
N VAL A 74 5.68 5.64 -10.92
CA VAL A 74 5.65 7.00 -10.38
C VAL A 74 4.65 7.07 -9.23
N ASP A 75 5.04 7.68 -8.13
CA ASP A 75 4.12 7.99 -7.03
C ASP A 75 3.43 9.34 -7.30
N LEU A 76 2.12 9.30 -7.55
CA LEU A 76 1.33 10.49 -7.84
C LEU A 76 0.98 11.29 -6.57
N THR A 77 1.11 10.73 -5.37
CA THR A 77 0.72 11.42 -4.11
C THR A 77 1.65 12.57 -3.75
N GLY A 78 2.92 12.47 -4.13
CA GLY A 78 3.89 13.56 -3.91
C GLY A 78 3.65 14.76 -4.83
N ALA A 79 3.06 14.53 -6.01
CA ALA A 79 2.88 15.56 -7.03
C ALA A 79 1.45 16.08 -7.16
N PHE A 80 0.43 15.33 -6.75
CA PHE A 80 -0.97 15.71 -6.91
C PHE A 80 -1.78 15.54 -5.63
N ARG A 81 -2.83 16.34 -5.45
CA ARG A 81 -3.83 16.17 -4.37
C ARG A 81 -4.76 14.99 -4.63
N VAL A 82 -4.18 13.78 -4.76
CA VAL A 82 -4.89 12.51 -4.95
C VAL A 82 -5.05 11.74 -3.63
N THR A 83 -4.79 12.38 -2.49
CA THR A 83 -5.01 11.79 -1.16
C THR A 83 -6.42 12.04 -0.64
N GLU A 84 -7.15 12.98 -1.22
CA GLU A 84 -8.51 13.32 -0.82
C GLU A 84 -9.52 12.32 -1.39
N PRO A 85 -10.61 12.02 -0.65
CA PRO A 85 -11.62 11.09 -1.11
C PRO A 85 -12.31 11.60 -2.39
N GLY A 86 -12.38 10.74 -3.40
CA GLY A 86 -12.92 11.11 -4.69
C GLY A 86 -12.70 10.06 -5.75
N ARG A 87 -13.35 10.25 -6.90
CA ARG A 87 -13.07 9.47 -8.11
C ARG A 87 -12.20 10.32 -9.03
N PHE A 88 -11.17 9.69 -9.59
CA PHE A 88 -10.20 10.33 -10.44
C PHE A 88 -10.03 9.55 -11.74
N ARG A 89 -9.74 10.29 -12.80
CA ARG A 89 -9.26 9.74 -14.07
C ARG A 89 -7.86 10.28 -14.31
N CYS A 90 -6.96 9.40 -14.73
CA CYS A 90 -5.56 9.71 -14.97
C CYS A 90 -5.17 9.20 -16.35
N LYS A 91 -4.44 10.03 -17.09
CA LYS A 91 -3.73 9.67 -18.31
C LYS A 91 -2.32 10.25 -18.22
N ALA A 92 -1.35 9.53 -18.76
CA ALA A 92 0.00 10.04 -18.90
C ALA A 92 0.18 10.67 -20.29
N VAL A 93 0.94 11.76 -20.34
CA VAL A 93 1.32 12.45 -21.57
C VAL A 93 2.83 12.31 -21.70
N ILE A 94 3.26 11.73 -22.81
CA ILE A 94 4.65 11.53 -23.17
C ILE A 94 4.99 12.51 -24.28
N ARG A 95 5.92 13.43 -24.01
CA ARG A 95 6.41 14.41 -24.98
C ARG A 95 7.77 13.94 -25.47
N LEU A 96 7.90 13.69 -26.77
CA LEU A 96 9.20 13.39 -27.36
C LEU A 96 9.95 14.69 -27.66
N PRO A 97 11.27 14.74 -27.44
CA PRO A 97 12.06 15.94 -27.72
C PRO A 97 12.04 16.30 -29.22
N GLY A 98 12.12 17.59 -29.54
CA GLY A 98 12.12 18.09 -30.91
C GLY A 98 10.78 17.85 -31.63
N ARG A 99 10.80 17.34 -32.88
CA ARG A 99 9.59 17.12 -33.69
C ARG A 99 8.88 15.78 -33.44
N GLY A 100 9.22 15.08 -32.35
CA GLY A 100 8.69 13.75 -32.06
C GLY A 100 7.20 13.72 -31.66
N GLY A 101 6.62 14.86 -31.32
CA GLY A 101 5.20 14.99 -30.99
C GLY A 101 4.84 14.47 -29.58
N ASN A 102 3.54 14.48 -29.29
CA ASN A 102 2.98 14.11 -28.00
C ASN A 102 2.15 12.82 -28.11
N PHE A 103 2.43 11.87 -27.24
CA PHE A 103 1.70 10.62 -27.11
C PHE A 103 0.92 10.61 -25.80
N VAL A 104 -0.30 10.08 -25.82
CA VAL A 104 -1.17 10.03 -24.65
C VAL A 104 -1.54 8.59 -24.39
N THR A 105 -1.46 8.16 -23.13
CA THR A 105 -1.87 6.81 -22.76
C THR A 105 -3.39 6.66 -22.76
N ASN A 106 -3.85 5.42 -22.65
CA ASN A 106 -5.24 5.17 -22.28
C ASN A 106 -5.58 5.83 -20.94
N THR A 107 -6.85 6.25 -20.78
CA THR A 107 -7.33 6.80 -19.52
C THR A 107 -7.62 5.67 -18.54
N THR A 108 -7.04 5.76 -17.35
CA THR A 108 -7.31 4.85 -16.25
C THR A 108 -8.11 5.55 -15.16
N TYR A 109 -9.06 4.83 -14.56
CA TYR A 109 -9.88 5.32 -13.47
C TYR A 109 -9.43 4.72 -12.15
N PHE A 110 -9.42 5.53 -11.10
CA PHE A 110 -9.22 5.07 -9.74
C PHE A 110 -10.08 5.87 -8.77
N SER A 111 -10.38 5.29 -7.62
CA SER A 111 -11.07 5.95 -6.51
C SER A 111 -10.19 5.99 -5.28
N VAL A 112 -10.37 7.04 -4.51
CA VAL A 112 -9.79 7.23 -3.18
C VAL A 112 -10.96 7.32 -2.23
N THR A 113 -10.95 6.51 -1.18
CA THR A 113 -12.06 6.43 -0.23
C THR A 113 -11.55 6.58 1.20
N LEU A 114 -12.46 6.92 2.11
CA LEU A 114 -12.17 6.90 3.55
C LEU A 114 -12.46 5.52 4.10
N GLY A 115 -11.52 4.99 4.89
CA GLY A 115 -11.80 3.84 5.74
C GLY A 115 -12.63 4.27 6.96
N ARG A 116 -13.44 3.35 7.48
CA ARG A 116 -14.11 3.57 8.77
C ARG A 116 -13.06 3.52 9.87
N GLN A 117 -12.85 4.61 10.59
CA GLN A 117 -11.95 4.62 11.75
C GLN A 117 -12.48 3.68 12.84
N VAL A 118 -11.61 2.83 13.37
CA VAL A 118 -11.94 1.84 14.42
C VAL A 118 -11.13 2.02 15.70
N TYR A 119 -10.02 2.75 15.64
CA TYR A 119 -9.17 3.04 16.80
C TYR A 119 -8.39 4.32 16.55
N SER A 120 -8.14 5.08 17.62
CA SER A 120 -7.21 6.20 17.64
C SER A 120 -6.47 6.23 18.97
N GLN A 121 -5.17 6.49 18.95
CA GLN A 121 -4.39 6.75 20.16
C GLN A 121 -3.31 7.79 19.89
N ARG A 122 -3.22 8.78 20.77
CA ARG A 122 -2.18 9.81 20.73
C ARG A 122 -0.97 9.34 21.51
N VAL A 123 0.21 9.59 20.96
CA VAL A 123 1.50 9.22 21.53
C VAL A 123 2.47 10.39 21.40
N GLY A 124 3.36 10.54 22.37
CA GLY A 124 4.47 11.49 22.25
C GLY A 124 5.53 10.95 21.31
N ASP A 125 6.13 11.81 20.50
CA ASP A 125 7.37 11.53 19.80
C ASP A 125 8.54 12.01 20.67
N PRO A 126 9.31 11.10 21.30
CA PRO A 126 10.42 11.47 22.17
C PRO A 126 11.56 12.17 21.41
N SER A 127 11.66 12.02 20.09
CA SER A 127 12.74 12.60 19.29
C SER A 127 12.49 14.06 18.89
N LEU A 128 11.24 14.45 18.67
CA LEU A 128 10.85 15.77 18.15
C LEU A 128 10.00 16.59 19.12
N GLY A 129 9.65 16.04 20.29
CA GLY A 129 8.76 16.69 21.26
C GLY A 129 7.35 16.97 20.72
N ASN A 130 6.95 16.31 19.63
CA ASN A 130 5.65 16.48 18.99
C ASN A 130 4.69 15.38 19.43
N VAL A 131 3.38 15.60 19.26
CA VAL A 131 2.36 14.57 19.48
C VAL A 131 1.95 13.99 18.14
N ARG A 132 2.02 12.66 18.04
CA ARG A 132 1.53 11.88 16.91
C ARG A 132 0.24 11.16 17.29
N GLU A 133 -0.57 10.83 16.29
CA GLU A 133 -1.77 10.04 16.46
C GLU A 133 -1.73 8.83 15.54
N TYR A 134 -1.80 7.64 16.14
CA TYR A 134 -2.09 6.42 15.41
C TYR A 134 -3.58 6.31 15.20
N ARG A 135 -4.01 6.18 13.94
CA ARG A 135 -5.40 5.87 13.59
C ARG A 135 -5.45 4.56 12.83
N LEU A 136 -6.37 3.68 13.21
CA LEU A 136 -6.69 2.49 12.45
C LEU A 136 -8.00 2.68 11.72
N SER A 137 -8.02 2.30 10.44
CA SER A 137 -9.21 2.33 9.63
C SER A 137 -9.45 0.99 8.95
N ILE A 138 -10.72 0.61 8.82
CA ILE A 138 -11.14 -0.56 8.07
C ILE A 138 -11.77 -0.08 6.77
N HIS A 139 -11.23 -0.62 5.67
CA HIS A 139 -11.80 -0.44 4.35
C HIS A 139 -12.51 -1.71 3.92
N ASN A 140 -13.79 -1.60 3.53
CA ASN A 140 -14.57 -2.71 3.01
C ASN A 140 -14.59 -2.61 1.49
N SER A 141 -13.92 -3.54 0.81
CA SER A 141 -14.09 -3.73 -0.63
C SER A 141 -15.17 -4.77 -0.91
N ALA A 142 -15.59 -4.90 -2.16
CA ALA A 142 -16.62 -5.88 -2.57
C ALA A 142 -16.27 -7.34 -2.23
N ARG A 143 -14.98 -7.68 -2.04
CA ARG A 143 -14.53 -9.05 -1.76
C ARG A 143 -13.96 -9.27 -0.37
N LYS A 144 -13.36 -8.23 0.23
CA LYS A 144 -12.62 -8.36 1.48
C LYS A 144 -12.53 -7.04 2.23
N SER A 145 -12.42 -7.13 3.55
CA SER A 145 -12.10 -6.00 4.39
C SER A 145 -10.60 -5.95 4.65
N SER A 146 -10.01 -4.76 4.59
CA SER A 146 -8.59 -4.53 4.83
C SER A 146 -8.38 -3.53 5.95
N LEU A 147 -7.38 -3.79 6.78
CA LEU A 147 -6.98 -2.92 7.88
C LEU A 147 -5.85 -2.00 7.43
N TYR A 148 -6.01 -0.71 7.72
CA TYR A 148 -5.07 0.34 7.40
C TYR A 148 -4.61 1.05 8.66
N VAL A 149 -3.35 1.49 8.64
CA VAL A 149 -2.77 2.35 9.68
C VAL A 149 -2.50 3.70 9.06
N HIS A 150 -2.81 4.76 9.82
CA HIS A 150 -2.41 6.12 9.54
C HIS A 150 -1.63 6.67 10.74
N LEU A 151 -0.46 7.23 10.49
CA LEU A 151 0.31 7.97 11.47
C LEU A 151 0.18 9.45 11.14
N VAL A 152 -0.47 10.22 12.01
CA VAL A 152 -0.76 11.64 11.77
C VAL A 152 0.04 12.49 12.74
N ASP A 153 0.67 13.54 12.24
CA ASP A 153 1.24 14.60 13.07
C ASP A 153 0.11 15.56 13.48
N ILE A 154 -0.17 15.68 14.78
CA ILE A 154 -1.31 16.47 15.26
C ILE A 154 -1.09 17.96 15.05
N ARG A 155 0.15 18.44 15.16
CA ARG A 155 0.47 19.87 15.05
C ARG A 155 0.22 20.39 13.64
N THR A 156 0.59 19.60 12.63
CA THR A 156 0.42 19.95 11.22
C THR A 156 -0.86 19.39 10.59
N GLY A 157 -1.49 18.41 11.23
CA GLY A 157 -2.61 17.65 10.68
C GLY A 157 -2.22 16.74 9.50
N ARG A 158 -0.92 16.64 9.18
CA ARG A 158 -0.43 15.89 8.02
C ARG A 158 -0.32 14.41 8.34
N ASN A 159 -0.79 13.57 7.41
CA ASN A 159 -0.53 12.15 7.47
C ASN A 159 0.94 11.87 7.10
N LEU A 160 1.71 11.36 8.05
CA LEU A 160 3.11 11.01 7.90
C LEU A 160 3.26 9.68 7.14
N GLN A 161 2.41 8.70 7.45
CA GLN A 161 2.44 7.36 6.85
C GLN A 161 1.04 6.78 6.80
N ALA A 162 0.63 6.25 5.64
CA ALA A 162 -0.59 5.49 5.51
C ALA A 162 -0.38 4.26 4.63
N PHE A 163 -0.63 3.08 5.19
CA PHE A 163 -0.42 1.82 4.49
C PHE A 163 -1.38 0.73 4.96
N ARG A 164 -1.54 -0.27 4.10
CA ARG A 164 -2.34 -1.46 4.37
C ARG A 164 -1.54 -2.45 5.22
N MET A 165 -2.08 -2.83 6.37
CA MET A 165 -1.48 -3.83 7.26
C MET A 165 -1.85 -5.26 6.85
N GLY A 166 -3.08 -5.48 6.36
CA GLY A 166 -3.53 -6.82 5.98
C GLY A 166 -5.03 -6.92 5.71
N ASP A 167 -5.49 -8.13 5.43
CA ASP A 167 -6.92 -8.45 5.40
C ASP A 167 -7.43 -8.68 6.83
N VAL A 168 -8.68 -8.31 7.09
CA VAL A 168 -9.32 -8.41 8.41
C VAL A 168 -10.75 -8.92 8.29
N ILE A 169 -11.18 -9.75 9.23
CA ILE A 169 -12.57 -10.13 9.44
C ILE A 169 -13.18 -9.13 10.42
N THR A 170 -14.21 -8.41 9.96
CA THR A 170 -14.81 -7.30 10.70
C THR A 170 -15.79 -7.71 11.80
N SER A 171 -16.15 -9.00 11.89
CA SER A 171 -17.02 -9.53 12.95
C SER A 171 -16.40 -9.40 14.35
N LYS A 172 -15.08 -9.23 14.45
CA LYS A 172 -14.38 -8.86 15.68
C LYS A 172 -13.59 -7.58 15.43
N ALA A 173 -13.81 -6.59 16.29
CA ALA A 173 -13.03 -5.35 16.23
C ALA A 173 -11.54 -5.65 16.45
N PRO A 174 -10.64 -5.07 15.65
CA PRO A 174 -9.21 -5.17 15.90
C PRO A 174 -8.89 -4.55 17.27
N LYS A 175 -7.92 -5.14 17.96
CA LYS A 175 -7.39 -4.63 19.22
C LYS A 175 -6.05 -3.98 18.93
N ALA A 176 -5.80 -2.84 19.56
CA ALA A 176 -4.52 -2.16 19.42
C ALA A 176 -4.12 -1.57 20.77
N THR A 177 -2.81 -1.52 20.98
CA THR A 177 -2.21 -0.89 22.15
C THR A 177 -0.79 -0.44 21.81
N VAL A 178 -0.21 0.39 22.65
CA VAL A 178 1.11 0.98 22.43
C VAL A 178 2.04 0.50 23.55
N ASP A 179 3.29 0.20 23.20
CA ASP A 179 4.31 -0.22 24.16
C ASP A 179 5.06 0.98 24.77
N ARG A 180 6.00 0.72 25.69
CA ARG A 180 6.86 1.75 26.32
C ARG A 180 7.72 2.57 25.33
N GLU A 181 7.95 2.07 24.11
CA GLU A 181 8.74 2.73 23.07
C GLU A 181 7.86 3.52 22.09
N ASN A 182 6.55 3.63 22.37
CA ASN A 182 5.53 4.20 21.49
C ASN A 182 5.34 3.44 20.17
N ASN A 183 5.70 2.17 20.11
CA ASN A 183 5.38 1.30 18.99
C ASN A 183 3.92 0.84 19.12
N LEU A 184 3.19 0.91 18.01
CA LEU A 184 1.82 0.45 17.93
C LEU A 184 1.78 -1.06 17.65
N HIS A 185 1.12 -1.81 18.52
CA HIS A 185 0.80 -3.22 18.34
C HIS A 185 -0.66 -3.37 17.96
N VAL A 186 -0.94 -4.06 16.86
CA VAL A 186 -2.31 -4.27 16.36
C VAL A 186 -2.56 -5.75 16.19
N LEU A 187 -3.59 -6.27 16.84
CA LEU A 187 -4.07 -7.64 16.73
C LEU A 187 -5.44 -7.65 16.06
N SER A 188 -5.55 -8.38 14.97
CA SER A 188 -6.78 -8.50 14.19
C SER A 188 -7.02 -9.94 13.76
N LEU A 189 -8.27 -10.29 13.48
CA LEU A 189 -8.60 -11.61 12.93
C LEU A 189 -8.43 -11.54 11.40
N ALA A 190 -7.43 -12.23 10.84
CA ALA A 190 -7.14 -12.19 9.40
C ALA A 190 -7.90 -13.27 8.61
N ALA A 191 -8.13 -14.43 9.20
CA ALA A 191 -8.93 -15.52 8.64
C ALA A 191 -9.64 -16.29 9.79
N PRO A 192 -10.58 -17.22 9.52
CA PRO A 192 -11.18 -18.03 10.56
C PRO A 192 -10.09 -18.73 11.40
N ASN A 193 -10.08 -18.47 12.71
CA ASN A 193 -9.07 -18.94 13.66
C ASN A 193 -7.61 -18.56 13.36
N VAL A 194 -7.36 -17.51 12.56
CA VAL A 194 -6.02 -16.98 12.32
C VAL A 194 -5.99 -15.50 12.66
N TYR A 195 -5.15 -15.15 13.62
CA TYR A 195 -4.96 -13.79 14.10
C TYR A 195 -3.67 -13.21 13.51
N ALA A 196 -3.72 -11.98 13.01
CA ALA A 196 -2.58 -11.23 12.53
C ALA A 196 -2.20 -10.17 13.56
N HIS A 197 -0.93 -10.16 13.93
CA HIS A 197 -0.29 -9.15 14.77
C HIS A 197 0.68 -8.34 13.92
N GLY A 198 0.47 -7.04 13.85
CA GLY A 198 1.39 -6.10 13.23
C GLY A 198 1.99 -5.16 14.27
N THR A 199 3.26 -4.79 14.06
CA THR A 199 3.93 -3.77 14.85
C THR A 199 4.37 -2.61 13.95
N VAL A 200 4.05 -1.39 14.34
CA VAL A 200 4.47 -0.16 13.67
C VAL A 200 5.32 0.65 14.65
N THR A 201 6.51 1.06 14.22
CA THR A 201 7.39 1.87 15.07
C THR A 201 6.85 3.28 15.24
N SER A 202 7.31 3.99 16.27
CA SER A 202 7.03 5.41 16.48
C SER A 202 7.39 6.28 15.26
N ALA A 203 8.38 5.88 14.46
CA ALA A 203 8.76 6.52 13.19
C ALA A 203 7.82 6.23 12.01
N GLY A 204 6.85 5.32 12.18
CA GLY A 204 5.90 4.90 11.14
C GLY A 204 6.39 3.75 10.27
N THR A 205 7.49 3.08 10.63
CA THR A 205 8.00 1.91 9.90
C THR A 205 7.20 0.67 10.29
N TYR A 206 6.71 -0.07 9.28
CA TYR A 206 6.02 -1.33 9.52
C TYR A 206 7.01 -2.49 9.64
N LEU A 207 7.05 -3.16 10.79
CA LEU A 207 7.96 -4.29 11.04
C LEU A 207 7.46 -5.62 10.46
N GLY A 208 6.29 -5.63 9.82
CA GLY A 208 5.67 -6.80 9.22
C GLY A 208 4.57 -7.43 10.08
N THR A 209 4.01 -8.53 9.57
CA THR A 209 2.90 -9.26 10.19
C THR A 209 3.36 -10.61 10.69
N LYS A 210 3.05 -10.92 11.96
CA LYS A 210 3.15 -12.27 12.52
C LYS A 210 1.75 -12.86 12.65
N TYR A 211 1.59 -14.15 12.37
CA TYR A 211 0.29 -14.80 12.51
C TYR A 211 0.27 -15.75 13.70
N TYR A 212 -0.91 -15.93 14.29
CA TYR A 212 -1.14 -16.78 15.45
C TYR A 212 -2.44 -17.57 15.29
N LYS A 213 -2.45 -18.82 15.71
CA LYS A 213 -3.67 -19.61 15.91
C LYS A 213 -4.01 -19.65 17.41
N PRO A 214 -5.30 -19.77 17.79
CA PRO A 214 -5.70 -19.98 19.17
C PRO A 214 -5.02 -21.20 19.78
N ALA A 215 -4.50 -21.07 21.01
CA ALA A 215 -4.11 -22.22 21.81
C ALA A 215 -5.35 -22.93 22.37
N ALA A 216 -5.21 -24.18 22.82
CA ALA A 216 -6.33 -24.96 23.38
C ALA A 216 -7.05 -24.16 24.49
N GLY A 217 -8.35 -23.90 24.29
CA GLY A 217 -9.19 -23.15 25.25
C GLY A 217 -8.88 -21.66 25.40
N ARG A 218 -7.92 -21.09 24.65
CA ARG A 218 -7.51 -19.68 24.78
C ARG A 218 -7.59 -18.95 23.44
N LYS A 219 -7.86 -17.65 23.48
CA LYS A 219 -7.88 -16.78 22.29
C LYS A 219 -6.66 -15.86 22.32
N PRO A 220 -6.00 -15.59 21.18
CA PRO A 220 -4.94 -14.61 21.10
C PRO A 220 -5.46 -13.23 21.54
N ALA A 221 -4.76 -12.60 22.48
CA ALA A 221 -5.07 -11.28 22.99
C ALA A 221 -3.78 -10.48 23.18
N LEU A 222 -3.88 -9.15 23.07
CA LEU A 222 -2.79 -8.25 23.45
C LEU A 222 -2.76 -8.13 24.98
N THR A 223 -1.58 -8.31 25.57
CA THR A 223 -1.35 -8.17 27.00
C THR A 223 -0.18 -7.23 27.22
N THR A 224 -0.40 -6.20 28.04
CA THR A 224 0.64 -5.25 28.44
C THR A 224 1.15 -5.67 29.82
N PHE A 225 2.46 -5.87 29.94
CA PHE A 225 3.13 -6.13 31.21
C PHE A 225 3.39 -4.84 31.99
N ASN A 226 3.72 -4.97 33.28
CA ASN A 226 4.02 -3.82 34.15
C ASN A 226 5.21 -2.98 33.67
N ASN A 227 6.14 -3.59 32.92
CA ASN A 227 7.28 -2.91 32.29
C ASN A 227 6.88 -2.14 31.01
N GLY A 228 5.60 -2.11 30.63
CA GLY A 228 5.09 -1.47 29.42
C GLY A 228 5.35 -2.25 28.13
N GLU A 229 5.84 -3.48 28.21
CA GLU A 229 5.99 -4.37 27.06
C GLU A 229 4.64 -4.96 26.63
N VAL A 230 4.41 -5.06 25.33
CA VAL A 230 3.18 -5.60 24.76
C VAL A 230 3.45 -6.92 24.06
N VAL A 231 2.82 -7.99 24.53
CA VAL A 231 2.94 -9.33 23.98
C VAL A 231 1.59 -9.90 23.53
N ILE A 232 1.65 -11.01 22.79
CA ILE A 232 0.49 -11.82 22.45
C ILE A 232 0.39 -12.99 23.43
N ALA A 233 -0.70 -13.03 24.22
CA ALA A 233 -1.03 -14.14 25.08
C ALA A 233 -2.08 -15.05 24.43
N GLY A 234 -2.03 -16.36 24.71
CA GLY A 234 -3.08 -17.31 24.28
C GLY A 234 -3.07 -17.69 22.79
N GLY A 235 -1.99 -17.37 22.07
CA GLY A 235 -1.78 -17.75 20.66
C GLY A 235 -0.52 -18.57 20.45
N VAL A 236 -0.56 -19.50 19.49
CA VAL A 236 0.59 -20.25 18.99
C VAL A 236 1.02 -19.61 17.67
N SER A 237 2.32 -19.34 17.52
CA SER A 237 2.86 -18.75 16.28
C SER A 237 2.52 -19.62 15.08
N TYR A 238 2.11 -18.99 14.00
CA TYR A 238 1.67 -19.61 12.77
C TYR A 238 2.35 -18.94 11.58
N ASP A 239 2.94 -19.72 10.68
CA ASP A 239 3.43 -19.22 9.39
C ASP A 239 2.53 -19.75 8.26
N PRO A 240 1.70 -18.89 7.63
CA PRO A 240 0.84 -19.28 6.52
C PRO A 240 1.60 -19.84 5.31
N LYS A 241 2.85 -19.40 5.07
CA LYS A 241 3.63 -19.84 3.90
C LYS A 241 4.13 -21.27 4.09
N ALA A 242 4.60 -21.59 5.29
CA ALA A 242 5.05 -22.93 5.63
C ALA A 242 3.92 -23.96 5.55
N GLU A 243 2.71 -23.62 6.01
CA GLU A 243 1.56 -24.53 5.93
C GLU A 243 0.98 -24.64 4.51
N ALA A 244 1.00 -23.56 3.71
CA ALA A 244 0.61 -23.65 2.30
C ALA A 244 1.55 -24.58 1.52
N GLN A 245 2.85 -24.54 1.81
CA GLN A 245 3.83 -25.44 1.22
C GLN A 245 3.67 -26.89 1.71
N SER A 246 3.37 -27.11 3.00
CA SER A 246 3.12 -28.47 3.51
C SER A 246 1.82 -29.07 2.95
N ARG A 247 0.75 -28.28 2.84
CA ARG A 247 -0.50 -28.69 2.16
C ARG A 247 -0.33 -28.95 0.67
N ALA A 248 0.55 -28.22 0.00
CA ALA A 248 0.89 -28.50 -1.39
C ALA A 248 1.73 -29.79 -1.54
N ARG A 249 2.51 -30.17 -0.51
CA ARG A 249 3.28 -31.42 -0.46
C ARG A 249 2.44 -32.63 -0.03
N LEU A 250 1.36 -32.43 0.71
CA LEU A 250 0.40 -33.48 1.02
C LEU A 250 -0.30 -33.92 -0.26
N ARG A 251 -0.13 -35.19 -0.65
CA ARG A 251 -0.80 -35.78 -1.82
C ARG A 251 -2.29 -35.51 -1.73
N LYS A 252 -2.88 -35.01 -2.83
CA LYS A 252 -4.33 -34.87 -2.91
C LYS A 252 -4.95 -36.26 -2.86
N LEU A 253 -6.07 -36.44 -2.16
CA LEU A 253 -6.81 -37.71 -2.12
C LEU A 253 -7.20 -38.21 -3.53
N SER A 254 -7.21 -37.34 -4.53
CA SER A 254 -7.46 -37.65 -5.94
C SER A 254 -6.25 -38.19 -6.70
N GLU A 255 -5.07 -38.26 -6.07
CA GLU A 255 -3.85 -38.72 -6.71
C GLU A 255 -3.85 -40.26 -6.74
N ARG A 256 -4.22 -40.83 -7.90
CA ARG A 256 -4.30 -42.29 -8.09
C ARG A 256 -2.94 -42.95 -7.73
N PRO A 257 -2.95 -44.06 -6.96
CA PRO A 257 -1.74 -44.84 -6.73
C PRO A 257 -1.09 -45.22 -8.05
N ARG A 258 0.24 -45.12 -8.14
CA ARG A 258 0.97 -45.63 -9.30
C ARG A 258 0.79 -47.15 -9.31
N MET A 259 0.07 -47.68 -10.28
CA MET A 259 -0.02 -49.13 -10.50
C MET A 259 1.37 -49.62 -10.89
N THR A 260 2.04 -50.28 -9.96
CA THR A 260 3.23 -51.07 -10.25
C THR A 260 2.76 -52.37 -10.90
N PHE A 261 2.93 -52.47 -12.22
CA PHE A 261 2.85 -53.77 -12.88
C PHE A 261 4.12 -54.55 -12.52
N ARG A 262 3.93 -55.75 -11.98
CA ARG A 262 4.99 -56.68 -11.64
C ARG A 262 5.03 -57.78 -12.67
#